data_AF-A0A2A4FC66-F1
#
_entry.id   AF-A0A2A4FC66-F1
#
_cell.length_a   1.000
_cell.length_b   1.000
_cell.length_c   1.000
_cell.angle_alpha   90.00
_cell.angle_beta   90.00
_cell.angle_gamma   90.00
#
_symmetry.space_group_name_H-M   'P 1'
#
loop_
_entity.id
_entity.type
_entity.pdbx_description
1 polymer ?
#
loop_
_entity_poly.entity_id
_entity_poly.type
_entity_poly.pdbx_seq_one_letter_code
_entity_poly.pdbx_strand_id
1 'polypeptide(L)'
;MSLARRLRQWLATAEGRRCLRAVWHILVAIAFFAVVAVLEHKGNGWRHAALLGDPEARRMRAKVVKALGHDDALSVLEHAMTGFGAALLGIVVLQLFYVKLVTENGRPIEPLGRAGWVAALMVAGTVGFGAGKVMYPGTEPMVGALVAIAVLAVFAFPRQWRRLAEHAPQWIIGLAGGVMWVAGDVAWKIYHAPVTQDPPEIVAAHLIGGFVTLVVTSWAVGKLMRRTRWLSPAPTRGR
;
A
#
# COMPACT_ATOMS: atom_id res chain seq x y z
N MET A 1 -3.99 -9.74 44.28
CA MET A 1 -3.53 -10.40 43.03
C MET A 1 -3.05 -9.32 42.06
N SER A 2 -1.79 -9.32 41.63
CA SER A 2 -1.21 -8.19 40.88
C SER A 2 -1.71 -8.10 39.43
N LEU A 3 -1.77 -6.88 38.90
CA LEU A 3 -2.19 -6.58 37.52
C LEU A 3 -1.38 -7.37 36.48
N ALA A 4 -0.07 -7.52 36.72
CA ALA A 4 0.83 -8.30 35.89
C ALA A 4 0.52 -9.82 35.85
N ARG A 5 -0.04 -10.38 36.93
CA ARG A 5 -0.46 -11.78 36.98
C ARG A 5 -1.79 -11.99 36.24
N ARG A 6 -2.73 -11.04 36.34
CA ARG A 6 -3.98 -11.02 35.56
C ARG A 6 -3.72 -10.89 34.07
N LEU A 7 -2.82 -10.00 33.66
CA LEU A 7 -2.41 -9.84 32.25
C LEU A 7 -1.78 -11.11 31.69
N ARG A 8 -0.86 -11.74 32.43
CA ARG A 8 -0.26 -13.02 32.01
C ARG A 8 -1.30 -14.14 31.84
N GLN A 9 -2.25 -14.24 32.76
CA GLN A 9 -3.33 -15.23 32.66
C GLN A 9 -4.25 -14.94 31.48
N TRP A 10 -4.60 -13.68 31.23
CA TRP A 10 -5.42 -13.30 30.08
C TRP A 10 -4.70 -13.56 28.75
N LEU A 11 -3.41 -13.21 28.64
CA LEU A 11 -2.59 -13.52 27.45
C LEU A 11 -2.45 -15.03 27.19
N ALA A 12 -2.57 -15.86 28.24
CA ALA A 12 -2.60 -17.31 28.10
C ALA A 12 -3.95 -17.86 27.59
N THR A 13 -5.00 -17.04 27.53
CA THR A 13 -6.29 -17.44 26.92
C THR A 13 -6.22 -17.38 25.39
N ALA A 14 -7.15 -18.07 24.71
CA ALA A 14 -7.28 -17.96 23.25
C ALA A 14 -7.61 -16.53 22.81
N GLU A 15 -8.44 -15.82 23.57
CA GLU A 15 -8.84 -14.44 23.29
C GLU A 15 -7.67 -13.46 23.43
N GLY A 16 -6.89 -13.59 24.51
CA GLY A 16 -5.71 -12.74 24.71
C GLY A 16 -4.67 -12.89 23.60
N ARG A 17 -4.43 -14.13 23.14
CA ARG A 17 -3.55 -14.38 21.99
C ARG A 17 -4.07 -13.80 20.68
N ARG A 18 -5.38 -13.86 20.44
CA ARG A 18 -6.02 -13.26 19.25
C ARG A 18 -5.85 -11.75 19.26
N CYS A 19 -6.18 -11.10 20.37
CA CYS A 19 -6.05 -9.65 20.51
C CYS A 19 -4.59 -9.21 20.35
N LEU A 20 -3.64 -9.91 20.97
CA LEU A 20 -2.22 -9.61 20.81
C LEU A 20 -1.76 -9.70 19.35
N ARG A 21 -2.25 -10.71 18.60
CA ARG A 21 -1.92 -10.87 17.19
C ARG A 21 -2.58 -9.83 16.30
N ALA A 22 -3.82 -9.44 16.59
CA ALA A 22 -4.48 -8.30 15.94
C ALA A 22 -3.67 -7.01 16.16
N VAL A 23 -3.29 -6.72 17.40
CA VAL A 23 -2.44 -5.57 17.76
C VAL A 23 -1.11 -5.63 17.02
N TRP A 24 -0.47 -6.80 16.93
CA TRP A 24 0.76 -6.97 16.17
C TRP A 24 0.61 -6.57 14.69
N HIS A 25 -0.41 -7.07 14.01
CA HIS A 25 -0.66 -6.71 12.60
C HIS A 25 -0.99 -5.22 12.44
N ILE A 26 -1.68 -4.60 13.39
CA ILE A 26 -1.90 -3.15 13.43
C ILE A 26 -0.57 -2.40 13.54
N LEU A 27 0.31 -2.81 14.46
CA LEU A 27 1.62 -2.17 14.64
C LEU A 27 2.50 -2.31 13.40
N VAL A 28 2.49 -3.48 12.74
CA VAL A 28 3.21 -3.68 11.48
C VAL A 28 2.62 -2.79 10.38
N ALA A 29 1.29 -2.70 10.26
CA ALA A 29 0.62 -1.81 9.32
C ALA A 29 1.02 -0.34 9.54
N ILE A 30 0.99 0.13 10.80
CA ILE A 30 1.42 1.48 11.19
C ILE A 30 2.89 1.71 10.83
N ALA A 31 3.77 0.75 11.12
CA ALA A 31 5.19 0.87 10.80
C ALA A 31 5.44 1.02 9.30
N PHE A 32 4.81 0.18 8.46
CA PHE A 32 4.93 0.30 7.00
C PHE A 32 4.32 1.59 6.48
N PHE A 33 3.17 2.01 7.01
CA PHE A 33 2.56 3.28 6.64
C PHE A 33 3.46 4.48 6.99
N ALA A 34 4.06 4.47 8.18
CA ALA A 34 5.04 5.48 8.59
C ALA A 34 6.28 5.49 7.69
N VAL A 35 6.78 4.32 7.28
CA VAL A 35 7.88 4.23 6.30
C VAL A 35 7.48 4.88 4.98
N VAL A 36 6.29 4.59 4.45
CA VAL A 36 5.80 5.24 3.22
C VAL A 36 5.73 6.75 3.40
N ALA A 37 5.10 7.24 4.46
CA ALA A 37 4.96 8.66 4.73
C ALA A 37 6.32 9.38 4.86
N VAL A 38 7.30 8.78 5.53
CA VAL A 38 8.64 9.33 5.68
C VAL A 38 9.37 9.38 4.33
N LEU A 39 9.29 8.29 3.53
CA LEU A 39 9.91 8.25 2.21
C LEU A 39 9.30 9.28 1.27
N GLU A 40 7.98 9.40 1.27
CA GLU A 40 7.25 10.37 0.47
C GLU A 40 7.58 11.81 0.87
N HIS A 41 7.54 12.11 2.17
CA HIS A 41 7.90 13.42 2.69
C HIS A 41 9.35 13.80 2.33
N LYS A 42 10.31 12.88 2.48
CA LYS A 42 11.69 13.10 2.08
C LYS A 42 11.82 13.30 0.57
N GLY A 43 11.17 12.46 -0.24
CA GLY A 43 11.20 12.57 -1.71
C GLY A 43 10.66 13.92 -2.20
N ASN A 44 9.52 14.34 -1.65
CA ASN A 44 8.91 15.64 -1.94
C ASN A 44 9.80 16.79 -1.49
N GLY A 45 10.42 16.70 -0.30
CA GLY A 45 11.38 17.69 0.19
C GLY A 45 12.59 17.85 -0.74
N TRP A 46 13.18 16.75 -1.21
CA TRP A 46 14.30 16.79 -2.17
C TRP A 46 13.90 17.36 -3.53
N ARG A 47 12.70 17.01 -4.03
CA ARG A 47 12.17 17.58 -5.28
C ARG A 47 11.92 19.08 -5.13
N HIS A 48 11.34 19.51 -4.02
CA HIS A 48 11.08 20.92 -3.73
C HIS A 48 12.38 21.73 -3.60
N ALA A 49 13.37 21.22 -2.86
CA ALA A 49 14.69 21.85 -2.75
C ALA A 49 15.37 22.00 -4.11
N ALA A 50 15.30 20.97 -4.96
CA ALA A 50 15.84 21.05 -6.31
C ALA A 50 15.14 22.10 -7.18
N LEU A 51 13.81 22.24 -7.08
CA LEU A 51 13.02 23.26 -7.79
C LEU A 51 13.37 24.68 -7.34
N LEU A 52 13.65 24.87 -6.05
CA LEU A 52 14.12 26.14 -5.50
C LEU A 52 15.60 26.45 -5.85
N GLY A 53 16.26 25.58 -6.60
CA GLY A 53 17.63 25.79 -7.05
C GLY A 53 18.70 25.42 -6.02
N ASP A 54 18.39 24.62 -5.00
CA ASP A 54 19.36 24.15 -4.02
C ASP A 54 20.58 23.48 -4.72
N PRO A 55 21.82 23.95 -4.47
CA PRO A 55 23.00 23.43 -5.14
C PRO A 55 23.31 21.95 -4.84
N GLU A 56 23.06 21.51 -3.61
CA GLU A 56 23.31 20.13 -3.19
C GLU A 56 22.28 19.18 -3.83
N ALA A 57 21.00 19.58 -3.82
CA ALA A 57 19.93 18.84 -4.46
C ALA A 57 20.20 18.67 -5.96
N ARG A 58 20.56 19.76 -6.66
CA ARG A 58 20.92 19.71 -8.09
C ARG A 58 22.15 18.85 -8.36
N ARG A 59 23.18 18.95 -7.51
CA ARG A 59 24.40 18.12 -7.64
C ARG A 59 24.09 16.63 -7.50
N MET A 60 23.24 16.25 -6.55
CA MET A 60 22.85 14.84 -6.37
C MET A 60 22.01 14.33 -7.54
N ARG A 61 21.06 15.12 -8.05
CA ARG A 61 20.30 14.77 -9.27
C ARG A 61 21.24 14.56 -10.46
N ALA A 62 22.20 15.46 -10.68
CA ALA A 62 23.19 15.35 -11.75
C ALA A 62 24.09 14.12 -11.62
N LYS A 63 24.46 13.71 -10.40
CA LYS A 63 25.22 12.47 -10.17
C LYS A 63 24.41 11.23 -10.58
N VAL A 64 23.13 11.18 -10.24
CA VAL A 64 22.25 10.05 -10.61
C VAL A 64 22.08 9.98 -12.12
N VAL A 65 21.79 11.12 -12.76
CA VAL A 65 21.71 11.22 -14.23
C VAL A 65 23.00 10.76 -14.89
N LYS A 66 24.16 11.27 -14.43
CA LYS A 66 25.47 10.88 -14.96
C LYS A 66 25.76 9.39 -14.79
N ALA A 67 25.38 8.80 -13.65
CA ALA A 67 25.60 7.38 -13.39
C ALA A 67 24.74 6.47 -14.28
N LEU A 68 23.54 6.94 -14.67
CA LEU A 68 22.59 6.20 -15.50
C LEU A 68 22.72 6.52 -17.01
N GLY A 69 23.46 7.58 -17.35
CA GLY A 69 23.84 7.93 -18.72
C GLY A 69 22.73 8.54 -19.58
N HIS A 70 21.57 8.87 -19.01
CA HIS A 70 20.44 9.47 -19.72
C HIS A 70 19.75 10.52 -18.84
N ASP A 71 19.35 11.65 -19.43
CA ASP A 71 18.76 12.80 -18.71
C ASP A 71 17.44 12.44 -18.02
N ASP A 72 16.64 11.56 -18.62
CA ASP A 72 15.34 11.13 -18.09
C ASP A 72 15.43 9.99 -17.06
N ALA A 73 16.61 9.40 -16.88
CA ALA A 73 16.77 8.22 -16.03
C ALA A 73 16.39 8.47 -14.57
N LEU A 74 16.56 9.70 -14.09
CA LEU A 74 16.11 10.08 -12.74
C LEU A 74 14.58 10.13 -12.66
N SER A 75 13.89 10.66 -13.67
CA SER A 75 12.43 10.70 -13.71
C SER A 75 11.85 9.28 -13.77
N VAL A 76 12.46 8.41 -14.57
CA VAL A 76 12.14 6.99 -14.65
C VAL A 76 12.37 6.29 -13.31
N LEU A 77 13.47 6.58 -12.62
CA LEU A 77 13.74 6.03 -11.30
C LEU A 77 12.73 6.52 -10.25
N GLU A 78 12.38 7.82 -10.25
CA GLU A 78 11.36 8.39 -9.36
C GLU A 78 10.01 7.68 -9.56
N HIS A 79 9.60 7.43 -10.81
CA HIS A 79 8.39 6.67 -11.14
C HIS A 79 8.51 5.17 -10.84
N ALA A 80 9.70 4.58 -11.00
CA ALA A 80 9.92 3.21 -10.55
C ALA A 80 9.73 3.08 -9.03
N MET A 81 10.15 4.08 -8.25
CA MET A 81 9.98 4.07 -6.80
C MET A 81 8.52 4.24 -6.34
N THR A 82 7.63 4.80 -7.17
CA THR A 82 6.20 4.84 -6.83
C THR A 82 5.59 3.43 -6.78
N GLY A 83 6.05 2.52 -7.65
CA GLY A 83 5.65 1.11 -7.61
C GLY A 83 6.09 0.40 -6.32
N PHE A 84 7.30 0.70 -5.83
CA PHE A 84 7.77 0.22 -4.52
C PHE A 84 6.91 0.77 -3.38
N GLY A 85 6.65 2.08 -3.35
CA GLY A 85 5.79 2.71 -2.33
C GLY A 85 4.37 2.14 -2.34
N ALA A 86 3.80 1.91 -3.52
CA ALA A 86 2.50 1.29 -3.68
C ALA A 86 2.48 -0.16 -3.20
N ALA A 87 3.54 -0.93 -3.42
CA ALA A 87 3.68 -2.26 -2.84
C ALA A 87 3.68 -2.19 -1.30
N LEU A 88 4.36 -1.22 -0.69
CA LEU A 88 4.34 -1.03 0.77
C LEU A 88 2.93 -0.72 1.29
N LEU A 89 2.16 0.11 0.58
CA LEU A 89 0.73 0.32 0.89
C LEU A 89 -0.08 -0.96 0.74
N GLY A 90 0.21 -1.79 -0.26
CA GLY A 90 -0.36 -3.13 -0.39
C GLY A 90 -0.07 -4.04 0.81
N ILE A 91 1.11 -3.90 1.45
CA ILE A 91 1.43 -4.59 2.71
C ILE A 91 0.52 -4.08 3.83
N VAL A 92 0.33 -2.77 3.97
CA VAL A 92 -0.58 -2.18 4.98
C VAL A 92 -1.97 -2.79 4.84
N VAL A 93 -2.51 -2.85 3.61
CA VAL A 93 -3.82 -3.46 3.33
C VAL A 93 -3.84 -4.94 3.72
N LEU A 94 -2.80 -5.71 3.37
CA LEU A 94 -2.69 -7.12 3.75
C LEU A 94 -2.69 -7.29 5.28
N GLN A 95 -1.94 -6.47 6.02
CA GLN A 95 -1.86 -6.55 7.48
C GLN A 95 -3.20 -6.20 8.15
N LEU A 96 -3.89 -5.17 7.66
CA LEU A 96 -5.25 -4.84 8.13
C LEU A 96 -6.24 -5.97 7.82
N PHE A 97 -6.09 -6.64 6.67
CA PHE A 97 -6.88 -7.82 6.35
C PHE A 97 -6.56 -9.00 7.30
N TYR A 98 -5.30 -9.17 7.71
CA TYR A 98 -4.93 -10.17 8.72
C TYR A 98 -5.53 -9.89 10.10
N VAL A 99 -5.68 -8.62 10.50
CA VAL A 99 -6.43 -8.25 11.72
C VAL A 99 -7.84 -8.85 11.65
N LYS A 100 -8.54 -8.64 10.54
CA LYS A 100 -9.89 -9.17 10.31
C LYS A 100 -9.92 -10.71 10.37
N LEU A 101 -8.99 -11.39 9.70
CA LEU A 101 -8.95 -12.86 9.72
C LEU A 101 -8.72 -13.43 11.12
N VAL A 102 -7.87 -12.79 11.93
CA VAL A 102 -7.55 -13.23 13.29
C VAL A 102 -8.71 -12.98 14.26
N THR A 103 -9.48 -11.90 14.07
CA THR A 103 -10.64 -11.58 14.92
C THR A 103 -11.89 -12.38 14.56
N GLU A 104 -12.08 -12.75 13.29
CA GLU A 104 -13.26 -13.52 12.84
C GLU A 104 -13.20 -15.02 13.18
N ASN A 105 -12.04 -15.56 13.56
CA ASN A 105 -11.88 -16.93 14.11
C ASN A 105 -12.58 -18.04 13.30
N GLY A 106 -12.50 -17.97 11.96
CA GLY A 106 -13.11 -18.97 11.08
C GLY A 106 -14.63 -18.86 10.93
N ARG A 107 -15.28 -17.84 11.52
CA ARG A 107 -16.65 -17.49 11.17
C ARG A 107 -16.73 -17.13 9.68
N PRO A 108 -17.87 -17.40 9.01
CA PRO A 108 -18.09 -16.89 7.67
C PRO A 108 -17.89 -15.37 7.70
N ILE A 109 -17.11 -14.84 6.74
CA ILE A 109 -17.14 -13.39 6.50
C ILE A 109 -18.57 -13.09 6.05
N GLU A 110 -19.38 -12.54 6.94
CA GLU A 110 -20.72 -12.15 6.57
C GLU A 110 -20.63 -11.05 5.52
N PRO A 111 -21.40 -11.15 4.42
CA PRO A 111 -21.53 -10.04 3.50
C PRO A 111 -21.99 -8.82 4.29
N LEU A 112 -21.38 -7.66 4.04
CA LEU A 112 -21.93 -6.42 4.58
C LEU A 112 -23.41 -6.34 4.18
N GLY A 113 -24.29 -6.00 5.12
CA GLY A 113 -25.65 -5.60 4.77
C GLY A 113 -25.63 -4.37 3.87
N ARG A 114 -26.74 -4.02 3.21
CA ARG A 114 -26.81 -2.84 2.31
C ARG A 114 -26.25 -1.56 2.95
N ALA A 115 -26.58 -1.30 4.22
CA ALA A 115 -26.05 -0.17 4.97
C ALA A 115 -24.52 -0.24 5.18
N GLY A 116 -23.99 -1.44 5.42
CA GLY A 116 -22.54 -1.66 5.56
C GLY A 116 -21.78 -1.44 4.24
N TRP A 117 -22.38 -1.82 3.11
CA TRP A 117 -21.83 -1.53 1.78
C TRP A 117 -21.78 -0.04 1.50
N VAL A 118 -22.86 0.67 1.78
CA VAL A 118 -22.92 2.13 1.61
C VAL A 118 -21.89 2.80 2.51
N ALA A 119 -21.78 2.40 3.78
CA ALA A 119 -20.79 2.95 4.70
C ALA A 119 -19.35 2.69 4.21
N ALA A 120 -19.04 1.47 3.78
CA ALA A 120 -17.72 1.12 3.27
C ALA A 120 -17.35 1.93 2.01
N LEU A 121 -18.29 2.07 1.08
CA LEU A 121 -18.15 2.90 -0.12
C LEU A 121 -17.91 4.36 0.22
N MET A 122 -18.70 4.91 1.15
CA MET A 122 -18.58 6.31 1.57
C MET A 122 -17.23 6.58 2.23
N VAL A 123 -16.78 5.70 3.14
CA VAL A 123 -15.48 5.83 3.79
C VAL A 123 -14.35 5.71 2.77
N ALA A 124 -14.38 4.67 1.93
CA ALA A 124 -13.36 4.45 0.90
C ALA A 124 -13.28 5.62 -0.10
N GLY A 125 -14.43 6.08 -0.59
CA GLY A 125 -14.53 7.21 -1.50
C GLY A 125 -14.03 8.51 -0.86
N THR A 126 -14.39 8.77 0.40
CA THR A 126 -13.95 9.97 1.13
C THR A 126 -12.44 9.96 1.37
N VAL A 127 -11.88 8.81 1.77
CA VAL A 127 -10.42 8.66 1.96
C VAL A 127 -9.69 8.82 0.64
N GLY A 128 -10.16 8.18 -0.44
CA GLY A 128 -9.58 8.32 -1.78
C GLY A 128 -9.67 9.76 -2.31
N PHE A 129 -10.80 10.43 -2.11
CA PHE A 129 -10.98 11.83 -2.47
C PHE A 129 -10.03 12.75 -1.70
N GLY A 130 -9.91 12.56 -0.38
CA GLY A 130 -8.99 13.31 0.47
C GLY A 130 -7.53 13.13 0.06
N ALA A 131 -7.13 11.89 -0.25
CA ALA A 131 -5.80 11.59 -0.78
C ALA A 131 -5.55 12.31 -2.12
N GLY A 132 -6.52 12.25 -3.05
CA GLY A 132 -6.47 13.00 -4.32
C GLY A 132 -6.29 14.49 -4.09
N LYS A 133 -7.05 15.09 -3.16
CA LYS A 133 -6.98 16.54 -2.86
C LYS A 133 -5.61 16.99 -2.38
N VAL A 134 -4.94 16.15 -1.58
CA VAL A 134 -3.63 16.48 -1.00
C VAL A 134 -2.49 16.21 -1.98
N MET A 135 -2.56 15.09 -2.71
CA MET A 135 -1.44 14.62 -3.53
C MET A 135 -1.52 15.12 -4.97
N TYR A 136 -2.72 15.19 -5.54
CA TYR A 136 -2.96 15.46 -6.96
C TYR A 136 -4.27 16.28 -7.17
N PRO A 137 -4.26 17.59 -6.85
CA PRO A 137 -5.44 18.44 -6.98
C PRO A 137 -6.07 18.36 -8.38
N GLY A 138 -7.39 18.30 -8.47
CA GLY A 138 -8.14 18.17 -9.72
C GLY A 138 -8.36 16.72 -10.20
N THR A 139 -7.82 15.71 -9.52
CA THR A 139 -8.02 14.28 -9.85
C THR A 139 -8.87 13.54 -8.80
N GLU A 140 -9.44 14.28 -7.84
CA GLU A 140 -10.08 13.74 -6.64
C GLU A 140 -11.24 12.77 -6.92
N PRO A 141 -12.17 13.07 -7.87
CA PRO A 141 -13.25 12.15 -8.18
C PRO A 141 -12.75 10.81 -8.73
N MET A 142 -11.70 10.84 -9.54
CA MET A 142 -11.10 9.64 -10.14
C MET A 142 -10.42 8.78 -9.08
N VAL A 143 -9.58 9.38 -8.23
CA VAL A 143 -8.89 8.66 -7.14
C VAL A 143 -9.92 8.10 -6.15
N GLY A 144 -10.94 8.87 -5.78
CA GLY A 144 -12.05 8.42 -4.95
C GLY A 144 -12.79 7.22 -5.55
N ALA A 145 -13.13 7.26 -6.84
CA ALA A 145 -13.80 6.18 -7.53
C ALA A 145 -12.95 4.90 -7.60
N LEU A 146 -11.67 5.00 -7.95
CA LEU A 146 -10.76 3.85 -8.03
C LEU A 146 -10.61 3.14 -6.67
N VAL A 147 -10.43 3.92 -5.59
CA VAL A 147 -10.36 3.37 -4.23
C VAL A 147 -11.69 2.70 -3.83
N ALA A 148 -12.82 3.33 -4.14
CA ALA A 148 -14.14 2.76 -3.88
C ALA A 148 -14.36 1.43 -4.62
N ILE A 149 -14.00 1.35 -5.92
CA ILE A 149 -14.09 0.12 -6.73
C ILE A 149 -13.21 -0.99 -6.15
N ALA A 150 -11.98 -0.67 -5.73
CA ALA A 150 -11.11 -1.66 -5.12
C ALA A 150 -11.68 -2.21 -3.81
N VAL A 151 -12.24 -1.33 -2.96
CA VAL A 151 -12.93 -1.74 -1.73
C VAL A 151 -14.16 -2.60 -2.05
N LEU A 152 -14.93 -2.26 -3.10
CA LEU A 152 -16.05 -3.10 -3.55
C LEU A 152 -15.60 -4.52 -3.92
N ALA A 153 -14.51 -4.62 -4.69
CA ALA A 153 -13.96 -5.91 -5.12
C ALA A 153 -13.52 -6.79 -3.93
N VAL A 154 -13.04 -6.18 -2.84
CA VAL A 154 -12.70 -6.91 -1.59
C VAL A 154 -13.93 -7.55 -0.98
N PHE A 155 -15.02 -6.79 -0.87
CA PHE A 155 -16.26 -7.25 -0.26
C PHE A 155 -17.11 -8.16 -1.15
N ALA A 156 -16.98 -8.05 -2.48
CA ALA A 156 -17.72 -8.89 -3.42
C ALA A 156 -17.14 -10.32 -3.49
N PHE A 157 -15.84 -10.47 -3.23
CA PHE A 157 -15.13 -11.75 -3.37
C PHE A 157 -14.40 -12.19 -2.09
N PRO A 158 -15.06 -12.19 -0.90
CA PRO A 158 -14.37 -12.34 0.38
C PRO A 158 -13.66 -13.69 0.52
N ARG A 159 -14.19 -14.75 -0.10
CA ARG A 159 -13.56 -16.09 -0.12
C ARG A 159 -12.29 -16.12 -0.96
N GLN A 160 -12.26 -15.39 -2.07
CA GLN A 160 -11.09 -15.27 -2.94
C GLN A 160 -9.99 -14.49 -2.21
N TRP A 161 -10.33 -13.35 -1.61
CA TRP A 161 -9.39 -12.55 -0.83
C TRP A 161 -8.82 -13.32 0.36
N ARG A 162 -9.64 -14.08 1.09
CA ARG A 162 -9.15 -14.97 2.14
C ARG A 162 -8.15 -16.00 1.63
N ARG A 163 -8.46 -16.70 0.52
CA ARG A 163 -7.54 -17.68 -0.10
C ARG A 163 -6.23 -17.04 -0.53
N LEU A 164 -6.29 -15.85 -1.14
CA LEU A 164 -5.08 -15.11 -1.53
C LEU A 164 -4.26 -14.72 -0.31
N ALA A 165 -4.89 -14.25 0.76
CA ALA A 165 -4.21 -13.84 1.99
C ALA A 165 -3.46 -15.01 2.66
N GLU A 166 -4.08 -16.19 2.66
CA GLU A 166 -3.54 -17.40 3.28
C GLU A 166 -2.45 -18.09 2.43
N HIS A 167 -2.59 -18.10 1.10
CA HIS A 167 -1.73 -18.91 0.23
C HIS A 167 -0.83 -18.10 -0.71
N ALA A 168 -1.24 -16.89 -1.08
CA ALA A 168 -0.56 -16.10 -2.10
C ALA A 168 -0.61 -14.58 -1.78
N PRO A 169 -0.04 -14.16 -0.64
CA PRO A 169 -0.13 -12.78 -0.16
C PRO A 169 0.43 -11.74 -1.15
N GLN A 170 1.37 -12.13 -2.02
CA GLN A 170 1.89 -11.28 -3.09
C GLN A 170 0.79 -10.73 -4.01
N TRP A 171 -0.30 -11.48 -4.23
CA TRP A 171 -1.39 -11.02 -5.08
C TRP A 171 -2.24 -9.97 -4.39
N ILE A 172 -2.44 -10.08 -3.06
CA ILE A 172 -3.12 -9.01 -2.31
C ILE A 172 -2.28 -7.74 -2.35
N ILE A 173 -0.98 -7.86 -2.05
CA ILE A 173 -0.05 -6.73 -2.08
C ILE A 173 -0.04 -6.08 -3.46
N GLY A 174 0.10 -6.89 -4.52
CA GLY A 174 0.17 -6.42 -5.89
C GLY A 174 -1.14 -5.84 -6.41
N LEU A 175 -2.30 -6.40 -6.05
CA LEU A 175 -3.60 -5.87 -6.47
C LEU A 175 -3.92 -4.56 -5.75
N ALA A 176 -3.78 -4.52 -4.42
CA ALA A 176 -4.03 -3.31 -3.64
C ALA A 176 -3.03 -2.20 -4.01
N GLY A 177 -1.74 -2.53 -4.07
CA GLY A 177 -0.69 -1.63 -4.52
C GLY A 177 -0.88 -1.21 -5.98
N GLY A 178 -1.27 -2.13 -6.86
CA GLY A 178 -1.51 -1.85 -8.28
C GLY A 178 -2.64 -0.84 -8.50
N VAL A 179 -3.75 -0.94 -7.78
CA VAL A 179 -4.81 0.07 -7.84
C VAL A 179 -4.26 1.44 -7.41
N MET A 180 -3.57 1.49 -6.27
CA MET A 180 -3.01 2.75 -5.75
C MET A 180 -1.98 3.35 -6.70
N TRP A 181 -1.14 2.49 -7.29
CA TRP A 181 -0.12 2.88 -8.25
C TRP A 181 -0.75 3.42 -9.53
N VAL A 182 -1.71 2.71 -10.14
CA VAL A 182 -2.42 3.18 -11.34
C VAL A 182 -3.15 4.50 -11.04
N ALA A 183 -3.86 4.58 -9.92
CA ALA A 183 -4.58 5.80 -9.55
C ALA A 183 -3.62 7.00 -9.40
N GLY A 184 -2.51 6.82 -8.67
CA GLY A 184 -1.53 7.88 -8.43
C GLY A 184 -0.75 8.24 -9.69
N ASP A 185 -0.36 7.27 -10.49
CA ASP A 185 0.42 7.49 -11.71
C ASP A 185 -0.40 8.17 -12.82
N VAL A 186 -1.65 7.74 -13.01
CA VAL A 186 -2.59 8.41 -13.92
C VAL A 186 -2.91 9.82 -13.42
N ALA A 187 -3.18 9.98 -12.12
CA ALA A 187 -3.43 11.30 -11.52
C ALA A 187 -2.24 12.25 -11.71
N TRP A 188 -1.02 11.76 -11.48
CA TRP A 188 0.21 12.54 -11.67
C TRP A 188 0.36 12.98 -13.13
N LYS A 189 0.13 12.07 -14.10
CA LYS A 189 0.23 12.37 -15.53
C LYS A 189 -0.82 13.36 -16.00
N ILE A 190 -2.08 13.22 -15.55
CA ILE A 190 -3.15 14.18 -15.86
C ILE A 190 -2.78 15.56 -15.31
N TYR A 191 -2.33 15.63 -14.07
CA TYR A 191 -1.98 16.90 -13.41
C TYR A 191 -0.79 17.60 -14.09
N HIS A 192 0.25 16.84 -14.50
CA HIS A 192 1.46 17.41 -15.10
C HIS A 192 1.45 17.44 -16.64
N ALA A 193 0.41 16.93 -17.30
CA ALA A 193 0.27 16.93 -18.76
C ALA A 193 0.52 18.31 -19.41
N PRO A 194 0.11 19.45 -18.81
CA PRO A 194 0.37 20.76 -19.41
C PRO A 194 1.85 21.19 -19.45
N VAL A 195 2.71 20.55 -18.65
CA VAL A 195 4.07 21.04 -18.36
C VAL A 195 5.18 20.06 -18.75
N THR A 196 4.91 18.75 -18.74
CA THR A 196 5.96 17.72 -18.91
C THR A 196 6.15 17.27 -20.35
N GLN A 197 5.10 17.23 -21.18
CA GLN A 197 5.14 16.79 -22.59
C GLN A 197 6.11 15.62 -22.86
N ASP A 198 6.09 14.61 -21.99
CA ASP A 198 6.97 13.45 -22.10
C ASP A 198 6.65 12.65 -23.39
N PRO A 199 7.66 12.22 -24.17
CA PRO A 199 7.46 11.35 -25.32
C PRO A 199 6.93 9.97 -24.88
N PRO A 200 6.20 9.25 -25.76
CA PRO A 200 5.58 7.97 -25.43
C PRO A 200 6.54 6.91 -24.87
N GLU A 201 7.79 6.86 -25.35
CA GLU A 201 8.81 5.94 -24.82
C GLU A 201 9.15 6.19 -23.34
N ILE A 202 9.22 7.45 -22.92
CA ILE A 202 9.53 7.83 -21.54
C ILE A 202 8.35 7.51 -20.64
N VAL A 203 7.13 7.81 -21.10
CA VAL A 203 5.91 7.41 -20.41
C VAL A 203 5.85 5.89 -20.24
N ALA A 204 6.20 5.13 -21.29
CA ALA A 204 6.28 3.67 -21.21
C ALA A 204 7.36 3.23 -20.21
N ALA A 205 8.53 3.86 -20.19
CA ALA A 205 9.58 3.56 -19.22
C ALA A 205 9.16 3.85 -17.77
N HIS A 206 8.44 4.95 -17.52
CA HIS A 206 7.84 5.26 -16.22
C HIS A 206 6.90 4.14 -15.76
N LEU A 207 5.97 3.74 -16.64
CA LEU A 207 4.97 2.71 -16.37
C LEU A 207 5.61 1.34 -16.15
N ILE A 208 6.54 0.93 -17.01
CA ILE A 208 7.24 -0.35 -16.90
C ILE A 208 8.09 -0.37 -15.62
N GLY A 209 8.83 0.70 -15.34
CA GLY A 209 9.64 0.82 -14.13
C GLY A 209 8.80 0.65 -12.87
N GLY A 210 7.71 1.42 -12.74
CA GLY A 210 6.79 1.33 -11.60
C GLY A 210 6.10 -0.03 -11.50
N PHE A 211 5.68 -0.61 -12.62
CA PHE A 211 5.07 -1.93 -12.64
C PHE A 211 6.05 -3.02 -12.21
N VAL A 212 7.28 -3.02 -12.73
CA VAL A 212 8.31 -4.00 -12.40
C VAL A 212 8.66 -3.92 -10.91
N THR A 213 8.89 -2.74 -10.36
CA THR A 213 9.19 -2.60 -8.92
C THR A 213 8.02 -3.04 -8.06
N LEU A 214 6.78 -2.72 -8.43
CA LEU A 214 5.57 -3.20 -7.74
C LEU A 214 5.53 -4.73 -7.74
N VAL A 215 5.69 -5.37 -8.90
CA VAL A 215 5.64 -6.84 -9.05
C VAL A 215 6.75 -7.50 -8.24
N VAL A 216 7.99 -7.05 -8.40
CA VAL A 216 9.17 -7.61 -7.72
C VAL A 216 9.03 -7.46 -6.21
N THR A 217 8.63 -6.27 -5.74
CA THR A 217 8.45 -6.00 -4.30
C THR A 217 7.32 -6.84 -3.73
N SER A 218 6.18 -6.90 -4.42
CA SER A 218 5.03 -7.71 -4.01
C SER A 218 5.41 -9.19 -3.92
N TRP A 219 6.16 -9.70 -4.90
CA TRP A 219 6.62 -11.09 -4.90
C TRP A 219 7.62 -11.38 -3.78
N ALA A 220 8.63 -10.52 -3.61
CA ALA A 220 9.66 -10.67 -2.59
C ALA A 220 9.06 -10.63 -1.18
N VAL A 221 8.19 -9.67 -0.91
CA VAL A 221 7.50 -9.55 0.37
C VAL A 221 6.51 -10.69 0.55
N GLY A 222 5.72 -11.05 -0.45
CA GLY A 222 4.81 -12.18 -0.34
C GLY A 222 5.54 -13.49 -0.04
N LYS A 223 6.72 -13.70 -0.64
CA LYS A 223 7.61 -14.82 -0.31
C LYS A 223 8.12 -14.75 1.13
N LEU A 224 8.52 -13.58 1.60
CA LEU A 224 8.92 -13.36 2.98
C LEU A 224 7.77 -13.68 3.95
N MET A 225 6.56 -13.17 3.69
CA MET A 225 5.35 -13.39 4.48
C MET A 225 5.03 -14.89 4.61
N ARG A 226 5.12 -15.65 3.51
CA ARG A 226 4.90 -17.12 3.52
C ARG A 226 5.95 -17.88 4.33
N ARG A 227 7.19 -17.41 4.36
CA ARG A 227 8.29 -18.04 5.13
C ARG A 227 8.23 -17.70 6.61
N THR A 228 7.48 -16.66 6.97
CA THR A 228 7.65 -15.96 8.24
C THR A 228 6.35 -15.99 9.02
N ARG A 229 6.19 -17.03 9.86
CA ARG A 229 4.90 -17.36 10.52
C ARG A 229 4.27 -16.20 11.31
N TRP A 230 5.09 -15.37 11.96
CA TRP A 230 4.65 -14.18 12.72
C TRP A 230 4.16 -13.00 11.87
N LEU A 231 4.41 -13.00 10.56
CA LEU A 231 3.89 -11.99 9.63
C LEU A 231 2.63 -12.46 8.88
N SER A 232 2.30 -13.74 8.99
CA SER A 232 1.07 -14.35 8.48
C SER A 232 0.03 -14.45 9.60
N PRO A 233 -1.28 -14.58 9.29
CA PRO A 233 -2.34 -14.74 10.29
C PRO A 233 -2.21 -16.06 11.10
N ALA A 234 -1.22 -16.90 10.73
CA ALA A 234 -0.94 -18.26 11.15
C ALA A 234 -2.04 -19.26 10.72
N PRO A 235 -1.67 -20.51 10.38
CA PRO A 235 -2.64 -21.52 10.01
C PRO A 235 -3.52 -21.86 11.21
N THR A 236 -4.84 -21.71 11.07
CA THR A 236 -5.78 -22.58 11.78
C THR A 236 -5.66 -23.98 11.21
N ARG A 237 -4.59 -24.70 11.56
CA ARG A 237 -4.61 -26.16 11.53
C ARG A 237 -4.55 -26.64 12.96
N GLY A 238 -5.73 -26.75 13.55
CA GLY A 238 -6.02 -27.91 14.36
C GLY A 238 -6.27 -29.07 13.39
N ARG A 239 -5.23 -29.87 13.16
CA ARG A 239 -5.24 -31.32 12.97
C ARG A 239 -3.83 -31.79 13.30
#